data_AF-A0A961QMJ1-F1
#
_entry.id   AF-A0A961QMJ1-F1
#
_cell.length_a   1.000
_cell.length_b   1.000
_cell.length_c   1.000
_cell.angle_alpha   90.00
_cell.angle_beta   90.00
_cell.angle_gamma   90.00
#
_symmetry.space_group_name_H-M   'P 1'
#
loop_
_entity.id
_entity.type
_entity.pdbx_description
1 polymer ?
#
loop_
_entity_poly.entity_id
_entity_poly.type
_entity_poly.pdbx_seq_one_letter_code
_entity_poly.pdbx_strand_id
1 'polypeptide(L)'
;RAVLAQAEADVIGGLSPRVVPMGEIRDLGALLQRAGFALPVADGFTRRVLYPNLMRLVQDLRAMGEVNALAARHRAPLRRDVLAHAVELYHQQFADAEGRLVATVETLFLTGWAPSDDQQKPLRPGSAAARLADALGTVETGLEPAPFAAPRPAKD
;
A
#
# COMPACT_ATOMS: atom_id res chain seq x y z
N ARG A 1 -12.69 -6.72 -3.84
CA ARG A 1 -12.08 -8.07 -4.01
C ARG A 1 -12.91 -9.17 -3.36
N ALA A 2 -13.09 -9.16 -2.03
CA ALA A 2 -13.73 -10.25 -1.28
C ALA A 2 -15.14 -10.60 -1.77
N VAL A 3 -15.98 -9.60 -2.03
CA VAL A 3 -17.36 -9.78 -2.50
C VAL A 3 -17.46 -10.63 -3.77
N LEU A 4 -16.70 -10.29 -4.82
CA LEU A 4 -16.72 -11.05 -6.08
C LEU A 4 -16.16 -12.47 -5.90
N ALA A 5 -15.12 -12.61 -5.08
CA ALA A 5 -14.54 -13.92 -4.76
C ALA A 5 -15.56 -14.83 -4.06
N GLN A 6 -16.27 -14.29 -3.06
CA GLN A 6 -17.33 -15.00 -2.36
C GLN A 6 -18.48 -15.34 -3.31
N ALA A 7 -18.92 -14.37 -4.12
CA ALA A 7 -20.04 -14.59 -5.03
C ALA A 7 -19.77 -15.70 -6.06
N GLU A 8 -18.55 -15.77 -6.58
CA GLU A 8 -18.13 -16.86 -7.47
C GLU A 8 -18.05 -18.20 -6.76
N ALA A 9 -17.48 -18.23 -5.54
CA ALA A 9 -17.40 -19.44 -4.75
C ALA A 9 -18.79 -20.01 -4.46
N ASP A 10 -19.75 -19.16 -4.09
CA ASP A 10 -21.12 -19.56 -3.77
C ASP A 10 -21.90 -20.05 -4.98
N VAL A 11 -21.76 -19.38 -6.13
CA VAL A 11 -22.61 -19.64 -7.32
C VAL A 11 -21.99 -20.65 -8.28
N ILE A 12 -20.66 -20.69 -8.39
CA ILE A 12 -19.94 -21.52 -9.36
C ILE A 12 -19.21 -22.67 -8.65
N GLY A 13 -18.93 -22.56 -7.34
CA GLY A 13 -18.11 -23.54 -6.62
C GLY A 13 -16.61 -23.40 -6.90
N GLY A 14 -16.17 -22.25 -7.43
CA GLY A 14 -14.77 -22.01 -7.78
C GLY A 14 -14.43 -20.53 -7.85
N LEU A 15 -13.12 -20.22 -7.90
CA LEU A 15 -12.61 -18.86 -7.89
C LEU A 15 -11.85 -18.55 -9.19
N SER A 16 -12.21 -17.47 -9.87
CA SER A 16 -11.38 -16.93 -10.96
C SER A 16 -10.36 -15.93 -10.41
N PRO A 17 -9.12 -15.90 -10.93
CA PRO A 17 -8.21 -14.80 -10.65
C PRO A 17 -8.75 -13.51 -11.30
N ARG A 18 -9.07 -12.51 -10.46
CA ARG A 18 -9.71 -11.24 -10.88
C ARG A 18 -8.93 -9.98 -10.53
N VAL A 19 -8.10 -10.05 -9.49
CA VAL A 19 -7.39 -8.91 -8.93
C VAL A 19 -5.91 -9.21 -9.02
N VAL A 20 -5.16 -8.32 -9.67
CA VAL A 20 -3.69 -8.40 -9.70
C VAL A 20 -3.13 -8.17 -8.30
N PRO A 21 -2.00 -8.80 -7.93
CA PRO A 21 -1.29 -8.46 -6.71
C PRO A 21 -1.01 -6.95 -6.66
N MET A 22 -1.40 -6.29 -5.58
CA MET A 22 -1.10 -4.88 -5.34
C MET A 22 0.27 -4.79 -4.67
N GLY A 23 1.08 -3.81 -5.07
CA GLY A 23 2.40 -3.59 -4.48
C GLY A 23 2.28 -2.88 -3.12
N GLU A 24 3.00 -3.37 -2.12
CA GLU A 24 3.11 -2.70 -0.83
C GLU A 24 4.01 -1.46 -0.95
N ILE A 25 3.70 -0.40 -0.19
CA ILE A 25 4.46 0.86 -0.23
C ILE A 25 5.96 0.67 0.00
N ARG A 26 6.33 -0.27 0.88
CA ARG A 26 7.74 -0.62 1.16
C ARG A 26 8.41 -1.24 -0.05
N ASP A 27 7.73 -2.15 -0.74
CA ASP A 27 8.27 -2.86 -1.91
C ASP A 27 8.44 -1.90 -3.08
N LEU A 28 7.50 -0.97 -3.25
CA LEU A 28 7.57 0.09 -4.25
C LEU A 28 8.70 1.09 -3.94
N GLY A 29 8.90 1.47 -2.68
CA GLY A 29 10.05 2.29 -2.28
C GLY A 29 11.40 1.58 -2.51
N ALA A 30 11.46 0.28 -2.24
CA ALA A 30 12.64 -0.54 -2.55
C ALA A 30 12.87 -0.67 -4.07
N LEU A 31 11.81 -0.70 -4.87
CA LEU A 31 11.89 -0.71 -6.33
C LEU A 31 12.61 0.53 -6.87
N LEU A 32 12.33 1.72 -6.33
CA LEU A 32 13.00 2.97 -6.73
C LEU A 32 14.53 2.87 -6.55
N GLN A 33 14.98 2.36 -5.41
CA GLN A 33 16.40 2.17 -5.14
C GLN A 33 17.04 1.19 -6.12
N ARG A 34 16.36 0.06 -6.38
CA ARG A 34 16.82 -0.95 -7.34
C ARG A 34 16.83 -0.44 -8.78
N ALA A 35 15.95 0.50 -9.11
CA ALA A 35 15.93 1.18 -10.39
C ALA A 35 17.01 2.26 -10.52
N GLY A 36 17.81 2.52 -9.47
CA GLY A 36 18.92 3.45 -9.49
C GLY A 36 18.56 4.88 -9.11
N PHE A 37 17.35 5.13 -8.60
CA PHE A 37 17.00 6.44 -8.06
C PHE A 37 17.62 6.64 -6.67
N ALA A 38 18.13 7.84 -6.43
CA ALA A 38 18.59 8.31 -5.14
C ALA A 38 17.45 8.95 -4.35
N LEU A 39 17.62 9.01 -3.01
CA LEU A 39 16.70 9.65 -2.07
C LEU A 39 15.23 9.20 -2.26
N PRO A 40 14.92 7.89 -2.27
CA PRO A 40 13.56 7.41 -2.49
C PRO A 40 12.62 7.88 -1.39
N VAL A 41 11.49 8.46 -1.78
CA VAL A 41 10.38 8.79 -0.90
C VAL A 41 9.17 8.03 -1.40
N ALA A 42 8.58 7.23 -0.51
CA ALA A 42 7.31 6.56 -0.74
C ALA A 42 6.34 7.04 0.32
N ASP A 43 5.25 7.65 -0.11
CA ASP A 43 4.13 8.02 0.76
C ASP A 43 2.83 7.45 0.20
N GLY A 44 1.76 7.57 0.97
CA GLY A 44 0.45 7.19 0.52
C GLY A 44 -0.64 7.76 1.38
N PHE A 45 -1.83 7.81 0.83
CA PHE A 45 -3.04 8.08 1.60
C PHE A 45 -4.19 7.21 1.15
N THR A 46 -5.12 7.04 2.07
CA THR A 46 -6.32 6.23 1.88
C THR A 46 -7.55 7.11 1.92
N ARG A 47 -8.42 6.97 0.92
CA ARG A 47 -9.68 7.69 0.83
C ARG A 47 -10.85 6.74 0.66
N ARG A 48 -11.91 6.98 1.43
CA ARG A 48 -13.20 6.33 1.21
C ARG A 48 -14.01 7.12 0.19
N VAL A 49 -14.57 6.43 -0.79
CA VAL A 49 -15.40 6.95 -1.85
C VAL A 49 -16.75 6.25 -1.79
N LEU A 50 -17.83 7.02 -1.93
CA LEU A 50 -19.19 6.51 -1.87
C LEU A 50 -19.75 6.36 -3.27
N TYR A 51 -20.31 5.19 -3.55
CA TYR A 51 -20.89 4.84 -4.83
C TYR A 51 -22.38 4.54 -4.69
N PRO A 52 -23.23 5.01 -5.62
CA PRO A 52 -24.66 4.73 -5.55
C PRO A 52 -25.00 3.26 -5.80
N ASN A 53 -24.16 2.53 -6.55
CA ASN A 53 -24.33 1.10 -6.82
C ASN A 53 -23.04 0.50 -7.40
N LEU A 54 -23.00 -0.84 -7.45
CA LEU A 54 -21.84 -1.60 -7.94
C LEU A 54 -21.53 -1.33 -9.42
N MET A 55 -22.55 -1.08 -10.25
CA MET A 55 -22.35 -0.83 -11.67
C MET A 55 -21.58 0.46 -11.93
N ARG A 56 -21.87 1.52 -11.16
CA ARG A 56 -21.11 2.76 -11.23
C ARG A 56 -19.67 2.57 -10.78
N LEU A 57 -19.44 1.84 -9.69
CA LEU A 57 -18.09 1.49 -9.23
C LEU A 57 -17.30 0.74 -10.32
N VAL A 58 -17.91 -0.27 -10.94
CA VAL A 58 -17.28 -1.06 -12.01
C VAL A 58 -16.99 -0.21 -13.26
N GLN A 59 -17.86 0.74 -13.58
CA GLN A 59 -17.65 1.67 -14.70
C GLN A 59 -16.43 2.57 -14.46
N ASP A 60 -16.31 3.15 -13.26
CA ASP A 60 -15.16 3.98 -12.90
C ASP A 60 -13.85 3.16 -12.90
N LEU A 61 -13.86 1.94 -12.35
CA LEU A 61 -12.70 1.03 -12.42
C LEU A 61 -12.26 0.76 -13.87
N ARG A 62 -13.22 0.51 -14.77
CA ARG A 62 -12.91 0.33 -16.20
C ARG A 62 -12.31 1.58 -16.83
N ALA A 63 -12.83 2.76 -16.47
CA ALA A 63 -12.30 4.03 -16.96
C ALA A 63 -10.87 4.31 -16.44
N MET A 64 -10.53 3.84 -15.24
CA MET A 64 -9.18 3.89 -14.67
C MET A 64 -8.21 2.88 -15.28
N GLY A 65 -8.69 1.96 -16.13
CA GLY A 65 -7.86 0.88 -16.68
C GLY A 65 -7.69 -0.32 -15.74
N GLU A 66 -8.43 -0.38 -14.64
CA GLU A 66 -8.44 -1.46 -13.65
C GLU A 66 -9.21 -2.70 -14.16
N VAL A 67 -8.84 -3.16 -15.36
CA VAL A 67 -9.36 -4.37 -15.99
C VAL A 67 -8.44 -5.57 -15.69
N ASN A 68 -8.98 -6.78 -15.80
CA ASN A 68 -8.23 -7.98 -15.46
C ASN A 68 -7.13 -8.30 -16.50
N ALA A 69 -5.88 -8.00 -16.15
CA ALA A 69 -4.70 -8.25 -16.98
C ALA A 69 -4.05 -9.64 -16.77
N LEU A 70 -4.59 -10.49 -15.88
CA LEU A 70 -3.98 -11.78 -15.54
C LEU A 70 -4.02 -12.75 -16.72
N ALA A 71 -2.92 -13.50 -16.91
CA ALA A 71 -2.80 -14.50 -17.97
C ALA A 71 -3.81 -15.66 -17.78
N ALA A 72 -3.96 -16.11 -16.53
CA ALA A 72 -4.86 -17.18 -16.12
C ALA A 72 -6.31 -16.73 -15.90
N ARG A 73 -6.69 -15.52 -16.34
CA ARG A 73 -8.06 -15.01 -16.15
C ARG A 73 -9.09 -15.87 -16.87
N HIS A 74 -10.27 -15.97 -16.27
CA HIS A 74 -11.42 -16.52 -16.98
C HIS A 74 -11.79 -15.63 -18.18
N ARG A 75 -11.91 -16.24 -19.37
CA ARG A 75 -12.19 -15.50 -20.62
C ARG A 75 -13.67 -15.37 -20.95
N ALA A 76 -14.53 -16.19 -20.34
CA ALA A 76 -15.97 -16.03 -20.54
C ALA A 76 -16.50 -14.81 -19.78
N PRO A 77 -17.56 -14.15 -20.29
CA PRO A 77 -18.23 -13.08 -19.58
C PRO A 77 -18.67 -13.47 -18.17
N LEU A 78 -18.74 -12.49 -17.26
CA LEU A 78 -19.29 -12.70 -15.92
C LEU A 78 -20.77 -13.12 -16.03
N ARG A 79 -21.14 -14.21 -15.34
CA ARG A 79 -22.52 -14.68 -15.29
C ARG A 79 -23.41 -13.68 -14.54
N ARG A 80 -24.67 -13.59 -14.93
CA ARG A 80 -25.63 -12.63 -14.36
C ARG A 80 -25.98 -12.94 -12.91
N ASP A 81 -26.10 -14.22 -12.56
CA ASP A 81 -26.38 -14.69 -11.19
C ASP A 81 -25.23 -14.37 -10.22
N VAL A 82 -23.98 -14.55 -10.64
CA VAL A 82 -22.80 -14.14 -9.87
C VAL A 82 -22.79 -12.63 -9.64
N LEU A 83 -23.12 -11.85 -10.67
CA LEU A 83 -23.19 -10.39 -10.53
C LEU A 83 -24.29 -9.97 -9.56
N ALA A 84 -25.49 -10.56 -9.66
CA ALA A 84 -26.59 -10.28 -8.75
C ALA A 84 -26.20 -10.57 -7.29
N HIS A 85 -25.63 -11.75 -7.03
CA HIS A 85 -25.14 -12.13 -5.71
C HIS A 85 -24.02 -11.22 -5.20
N ALA A 86 -23.11 -10.80 -6.08
CA ALA A 86 -22.09 -9.81 -5.72
C ALA A 86 -22.67 -8.44 -5.34
N VAL A 87 -23.75 -7.98 -6.00
CA VAL A 87 -24.44 -6.73 -5.61
C VAL A 87 -25.01 -6.85 -4.21
N GLU A 88 -25.71 -7.95 -3.91
CA GLU A 88 -26.31 -8.22 -2.59
C GLU A 88 -25.25 -8.25 -1.50
N LEU A 89 -24.19 -9.05 -1.70
CA LEU A 89 -23.08 -9.18 -0.75
C LEU A 89 -22.35 -7.85 -0.51
N TYR A 90 -22.12 -7.05 -1.56
CA TYR A 90 -21.47 -5.74 -1.38
C TYR A 90 -22.34 -4.85 -0.49
N HIS A 91 -23.63 -4.79 -0.77
CA HIS A 91 -24.54 -3.94 -0.02
C HIS A 91 -24.67 -4.38 1.45
N GLN A 92 -24.69 -5.69 1.72
CA GLN A 92 -24.75 -6.22 3.08
C GLN A 92 -23.49 -5.91 3.89
N GLN A 93 -22.32 -5.95 3.25
CA GLN A 93 -21.03 -5.89 3.94
C GLN A 93 -20.42 -4.48 3.98
N PHE A 94 -20.76 -3.62 3.01
CA PHE A 94 -20.05 -2.36 2.77
C PHE A 94 -20.98 -1.19 2.41
N ALA A 95 -22.28 -1.25 2.68
CA ALA A 95 -23.14 -0.08 2.57
C ALA A 95 -22.97 0.86 3.78
N ASP A 96 -23.10 2.17 3.55
CA ASP A 96 -23.25 3.16 4.60
C ASP A 96 -24.70 3.23 5.13
N ALA A 97 -24.94 4.11 6.10
CA ALA A 97 -26.26 4.29 6.70
C ALA A 97 -27.34 4.74 5.70
N GLU A 98 -26.93 5.34 4.58
CA GLU A 98 -27.79 5.80 3.50
C GLU A 98 -27.92 4.77 2.35
N GLY A 99 -27.31 3.58 2.48
CA GLY A 99 -27.36 2.52 1.47
C GLY A 99 -26.39 2.69 0.31
N ARG A 100 -25.44 3.63 0.37
CA ARG A 100 -24.39 3.80 -0.64
C ARG A 100 -23.24 2.85 -0.37
N LEU A 101 -22.65 2.31 -1.43
CA LEU A 101 -21.52 1.40 -1.32
C LEU A 101 -20.24 2.18 -0.99
N VAL A 102 -19.55 1.77 0.07
CA VAL A 102 -18.25 2.30 0.47
C VAL A 102 -17.15 1.56 -0.28
N ALA A 103 -16.32 2.28 -1.01
CA ALA A 103 -15.09 1.79 -1.63
C ALA A 103 -13.89 2.50 -1.01
N THR A 104 -12.82 1.77 -0.74
CA THR A 104 -11.56 2.34 -0.25
C THR A 104 -10.55 2.39 -1.39
N VAL A 105 -9.98 3.57 -1.62
CA VAL A 105 -8.94 3.80 -2.62
C VAL A 105 -7.68 4.21 -1.87
N GLU A 106 -6.62 3.43 -2.06
CA GLU A 106 -5.27 3.79 -1.61
C GLU A 106 -4.51 4.37 -2.79
N THR A 107 -3.88 5.53 -2.59
CA THR A 107 -3.05 6.20 -3.58
C THR A 107 -1.64 6.30 -3.02
N LEU A 108 -0.68 5.72 -3.73
CA LEU A 108 0.73 5.73 -3.35
C LEU A 108 1.48 6.72 -4.24
N PHE A 109 2.34 7.55 -3.65
CA PHE A 109 3.23 8.43 -4.38
C PHE A 109 4.67 7.97 -4.18
N LEU A 110 5.40 7.93 -5.30
CA LEU A 110 6.76 7.46 -5.37
C LEU A 110 7.59 8.58 -6.00
N THR A 111 8.51 9.14 -5.22
CA THR A 111 9.43 10.18 -5.69
C THR A 111 10.86 9.68 -5.53
N GLY A 112 11.67 9.88 -6.56
CA GLY A 112 13.09 9.54 -6.55
C GLY A 112 13.86 10.50 -7.44
N TRP A 113 15.13 10.72 -7.13
CA TRP A 113 15.99 11.65 -7.84
C TRP A 113 17.00 10.88 -8.70
N ALA A 114 17.33 11.42 -9.87
CA ALA A 114 18.49 10.94 -10.60
C ALA A 114 19.75 11.14 -9.73
N PRO A 115 20.69 10.19 -9.67
CA PRO A 115 21.92 10.35 -8.92
C PRO A 115 22.70 11.61 -9.34
N SER A 116 23.24 12.36 -8.38
CA SER A 116 24.18 13.46 -8.65
C SER A 116 25.26 13.55 -7.59
N ASP A 117 26.42 14.09 -7.95
CA ASP A 117 27.58 14.20 -7.04
C ASP A 117 27.32 15.16 -5.86
N ASP A 118 26.44 16.16 -6.06
CA ASP A 118 26.04 17.15 -5.06
C ASP A 118 25.01 16.62 -4.04
N GLN A 119 24.56 15.37 -4.19
CA GLN A 119 23.61 14.77 -3.24
C GLN A 119 24.24 14.55 -1.87
N GLN A 120 23.46 14.83 -0.83
CA GLN A 120 23.88 14.61 0.54
C GLN A 120 24.17 13.12 0.78
N LYS A 121 25.40 12.83 1.20
CA LYS A 121 25.83 11.48 1.58
C LYS A 121 25.62 11.29 3.09
N PRO A 122 25.06 10.16 3.53
CA PRO A 122 24.98 9.84 4.95
C PRO A 122 26.37 9.90 5.58
N LEU A 123 26.48 10.57 6.73
CA LEU A 123 27.69 10.55 7.52
C LEU A 123 27.95 9.14 8.07
N ARG A 124 29.21 8.84 8.36
CA ARG A 124 29.56 7.56 8.98
C ARG A 124 28.88 7.48 10.36
N PRO A 125 28.37 6.31 10.78
CA PRO A 125 27.85 6.15 12.13
C PRO A 125 28.86 6.63 13.18
N GLY A 126 28.42 7.49 14.10
CA GLY A 126 29.28 8.10 15.13
C GLY A 126 30.06 9.35 14.70
N SER A 127 29.95 9.81 13.44
CA SER A 127 30.60 11.04 12.97
C SER A 127 29.64 12.23 12.90
N ALA A 128 28.70 12.35 13.85
CA ALA A 128 27.76 13.45 13.89
C ALA A 128 28.50 14.81 14.05
N ALA A 129 28.20 15.77 13.17
CA ALA A 129 28.83 17.09 13.20
C ALA A 129 28.13 18.08 14.15
N ALA A 130 26.90 17.79 14.55
CA ALA A 130 26.09 18.59 15.48
C ALA A 130 25.41 17.69 16.50
N ARG A 131 25.26 18.17 17.73
CA ARG A 131 24.56 17.44 18.81
C ARG A 131 23.07 17.69 18.71
N LEU A 132 22.26 16.63 18.88
CA LEU A 132 20.80 16.73 18.84
C LEU A 132 20.26 17.58 20.02
N ALA A 133 20.88 17.49 21.18
CA ALA A 133 20.56 18.30 22.35
C ALA A 133 20.63 19.81 22.10
N ASP A 134 21.65 20.26 21.35
CA ASP A 134 21.81 21.67 21.00
C ASP A 134 20.67 22.14 20.08
N ALA A 135 20.25 21.29 19.14
CA ALA A 135 19.15 21.59 18.22
C ALA A 135 17.78 21.62 18.91
N LEU A 136 17.58 20.80 19.93
CA LEU A 136 16.31 20.69 20.67
C LEU A 136 16.26 21.62 21.90
N GLY A 137 17.37 22.25 22.28
CA GLY A 137 17.46 23.06 23.50
C GLY A 137 17.32 22.25 24.79
N THR A 138 17.75 20.98 24.79
CA THR A 138 17.57 20.04 25.91
C THR A 138 18.91 19.57 26.45
N VAL A 139 18.98 19.21 27.73
CA VAL A 139 20.18 18.59 28.33
C VAL A 139 20.16 17.08 28.05
N GLU A 140 21.25 16.52 27.50
CA GLU A 140 21.39 15.06 27.37
C GLU A 140 21.44 14.42 28.76
N THR A 141 20.47 13.56 29.07
CA THR A 141 20.57 12.65 30.20
C THR A 141 21.21 11.35 29.70
N GLY A 142 22.22 10.86 30.41
CA GLY A 142 22.80 9.56 30.09
C GLY A 142 21.75 8.46 30.21
N LEU A 143 21.82 7.45 29.34
CA LEU A 143 21.11 6.20 29.58
C LEU A 143 21.61 5.63 30.90
N GLU A 144 20.72 5.38 31.87
CA GLU A 144 21.05 4.44 32.94
C GLU A 144 21.58 3.16 32.31
N PRO A 145 22.61 2.52 32.89
CA PRO A 145 23.18 1.32 32.31
C PRO A 145 22.06 0.31 32.06
N ALA A 146 21.88 -0.05 30.78
CA ALA A 146 20.85 -1.01 30.40
C ALA A 146 21.04 -2.27 31.27
N PRO A 147 19.97 -2.83 31.86
CA PRO A 147 20.07 -3.94 32.81
C PRO A 147 20.66 -5.23 32.19
N PHE A 148 20.99 -5.20 30.90
CA PHE A 148 21.55 -6.28 30.09
C PHE A 148 22.73 -5.83 29.22
N ALA A 149 23.50 -4.81 29.64
CA ALA A 149 24.60 -4.25 28.84
C ALA A 149 25.54 -5.34 28.27
N ALA A 150 25.52 -5.50 26.94
CA ALA A 150 26.44 -6.37 26.23
C ALA A 150 27.87 -5.79 26.30
N PRO A 151 28.91 -6.63 26.45
CA PRO A 151 30.29 -6.15 26.52
C PRO A 151 30.66 -5.37 25.26
N ARG A 152 31.24 -4.17 25.43
CA ARG A 152 31.78 -3.40 24.31
C ARG A 152 32.92 -4.19 23.66
N PRO A 153 32.94 -4.35 22.33
CA PRO A 153 34.11 -4.92 21.67
C PRO A 153 35.33 -4.03 21.91
N ALA A 154 36.47 -4.67 22.19
CA ALA A 154 37.74 -3.99 22.34
C ALA A 154 38.08 -3.26 21.04
N LYS A 155 38.57 -2.01 21.15
CA LYS A 155 39.11 -1.28 20.01
C LYS A 155 40.53 -1.79 19.74
N ASP A 156 40.71 -2.46 18.61
CA ASP A 156 41.99 -2.54 17.91
C ASP A 156 42.15 -1.32 16.98
#